data_AF-A0A6I8RCG3-F1
#
_entry.id   AF-A0A6I8RCG3-F1
#
_cell.length_a   1.000
_cell.length_b   1.000
_cell.length_c   1.000
_cell.angle_alpha   90.00
_cell.angle_beta   90.00
_cell.angle_gamma   90.00
#
_symmetry.space_group_name_H-M   'P 1'
#
loop_
_entity.id
_entity.type
_entity.pdbx_description
1 polymer ?
#
loop_
_entity_poly.entity_id
_entity_poly.type
_entity_poly.pdbx_seq_one_letter_code
_entity_poly.pdbx_strand_id
1 'polypeptide(L)'
;MIRLVSSVMLRDLQNIMSYRTSAITLVSVSVRSLATPVGYHNVRNRGDVSCWKRRWLTGACVLPARRYSSKSEGTMENDSSKLTPPDVESASKPSSDEKKNKQGLLPSLEDLLFYTIAEGQEKIPVHKFITALKATGLRTSDPRLKECMDMLRLSLQTMSDGVMLDKELFKKCVQSNIVLLTQAFRRKFVIPDFMSFTSHIDELYENARKLSGGKVADYIPQLAKFSPDLWGVSICTVDGQRHSVGDTKVPFCLQSCVKPLKYAIAVNDLSTEYVHRYVGKEPSGLRFNKLFLNEDEKPHNPMVNAGAIVITSLIKAFGTFALMNKTIERGHRKQGSSNAEKFDYVMQFFNKMAGNEYVGFSNATFQSERESGDRNFAIGYYLKEKKCFPEHTDMVGTLDFYFQLCSIEVTCESASVMAATLANGGFCPITGERILSPEAVRNTLSLMHSCGMYDFSGQFAFHVGLPSKSGVSGGILLVVPNVMGMMCWSPPLDKLGNSVRGIQFCQDLVSLCNFHNYDNLRHFAKKLDPRREGGDQRNQNSYGPLDYEHLQQELALKDTVWKKVSPESNEDSSTTVVYRMEGLGDRN
;
A
#
# COMPACT_ATOMS: atom_id res chain seq x y z
N MET A 1 4.63 9.71 66.42
CA MET A 1 3.15 9.78 66.36
C MET A 1 2.60 8.65 65.49
N ILE A 2 2.86 7.42 65.94
CA ILE A 2 2.34 6.18 65.38
C ILE A 2 1.62 5.55 66.57
N ARG A 3 0.37 5.11 66.38
CA ARG A 3 -0.63 4.63 67.38
C ARG A 3 -1.64 5.67 67.93
N LEU A 4 -2.42 6.33 67.06
CA LEU A 4 -3.73 6.87 67.49
C LEU A 4 -4.71 7.24 66.36
N VAL A 5 -4.73 6.51 65.23
CA VAL A 5 -5.77 6.69 64.17
C VAL A 5 -6.35 5.38 63.63
N SER A 6 -6.04 4.23 64.25
CA SER A 6 -6.48 2.91 63.74
C SER A 6 -7.80 2.38 64.31
N SER A 7 -8.54 3.16 65.11
CA SER A 7 -9.78 2.69 65.76
C SER A 7 -11.08 3.35 65.28
N VAL A 8 -11.01 4.35 64.38
CA VAL A 8 -12.21 5.10 63.92
C VAL A 8 -12.69 4.68 62.53
N MET A 9 -11.85 4.07 61.67
CA MET A 9 -12.27 3.65 60.32
C MET A 9 -12.83 2.21 60.22
N LEU A 10 -12.77 1.40 61.29
CA LEU A 10 -13.23 0.01 61.26
C LEU A 10 -14.69 -0.19 61.70
N ARG A 11 -15.38 0.85 62.18
CA ARG A 11 -16.81 0.78 62.55
C ARG A 11 -17.77 1.21 61.43
N ASP A 12 -17.29 1.97 60.45
CA ASP A 12 -18.14 2.46 59.34
C ASP A 12 -18.24 1.48 58.15
N LEU A 13 -17.39 0.45 58.10
CA LEU A 13 -17.39 -0.57 57.04
C LEU A 13 -18.33 -1.76 57.30
N GLN A 14 -18.80 -1.96 58.53
CA GLN A 14 -19.74 -3.05 58.86
C GLN A 14 -21.22 -2.67 58.72
N ASN A 15 -21.56 -1.37 58.64
CA ASN A 15 -22.95 -0.91 58.53
C ASN A 15 -23.46 -0.66 57.09
N ILE A 16 -22.61 -0.84 56.07
CA ILE A 16 -22.99 -0.63 54.65
C ILE A 16 -23.30 -1.96 53.91
N MET A 17 -23.04 -3.12 54.54
CA MET A 17 -23.30 -4.45 53.95
C MET A 17 -24.64 -5.10 54.36
N SER A 18 -25.68 -4.33 54.69
CA SER A 18 -26.98 -4.88 55.12
C SER A 18 -28.22 -4.36 54.36
N TYR A 19 -28.07 -3.63 53.26
CA TYR A 19 -29.22 -3.19 52.45
C TYR A 19 -28.92 -3.25 50.96
N ARG A 20 -29.35 -4.34 50.30
CA ARG A 20 -29.91 -4.43 48.93
C ARG A 20 -29.85 -5.87 48.42
N THR A 21 -30.73 -6.71 48.96
CA THR A 21 -31.21 -7.93 48.29
C THR A 21 -32.46 -7.55 47.51
N SER A 22 -32.35 -7.46 46.18
CA SER A 22 -33.51 -7.45 45.27
C SER A 22 -33.07 -7.96 43.90
N ALA A 23 -33.45 -9.21 43.65
CA ALA A 23 -33.74 -9.87 42.37
C ALA A 23 -33.02 -9.40 41.10
N ILE A 24 -32.05 -10.19 40.64
CA ILE A 24 -31.80 -10.38 39.20
C ILE A 24 -31.77 -11.88 38.93
N THR A 25 -32.77 -12.34 38.20
CA THR A 25 -32.94 -13.70 37.69
C THR A 25 -31.86 -13.96 36.62
N LEU A 26 -30.90 -14.82 36.91
CA LEU A 26 -29.94 -15.36 35.95
C LEU A 26 -30.45 -16.74 35.49
N VAL A 27 -30.84 -16.83 34.22
CA VAL A 27 -31.14 -18.10 33.55
C VAL A 27 -29.81 -18.81 33.30
N SER A 28 -29.56 -19.89 34.04
CA SER A 28 -28.44 -20.80 33.81
C SER A 28 -28.80 -21.79 32.70
N VAL A 29 -28.12 -21.75 31.56
CA VAL A 29 -28.11 -22.87 30.60
C VAL A 29 -26.96 -23.80 30.96
N SER A 30 -27.32 -24.98 31.48
CA SER A 30 -26.42 -26.08 31.80
C SER A 30 -25.99 -26.78 30.50
N VAL A 31 -24.71 -26.74 30.15
CA VAL A 31 -24.13 -27.65 29.15
C VAL A 31 -23.55 -28.84 29.92
N ARG A 32 -24.27 -29.96 29.88
CA ARG A 32 -23.83 -31.25 30.42
C ARG A 32 -22.64 -31.78 29.64
N SER A 33 -21.57 -32.06 30.38
CA SER A 33 -20.50 -32.99 30.01
C SER A 33 -21.07 -34.38 29.72
N LEU A 34 -20.75 -34.92 28.55
CA LEU A 34 -20.85 -36.35 28.25
C LEU A 34 -19.46 -36.85 27.90
N ALA A 35 -18.74 -37.26 28.95
CA ALA A 35 -17.62 -38.18 28.84
C ALA A 35 -18.12 -39.57 29.26
N THR A 36 -17.95 -40.57 28.39
CA THR A 36 -17.92 -41.98 28.82
C THR A 36 -16.75 -42.73 28.16
N PRO A 37 -16.14 -43.71 28.86
CA PRO A 37 -14.77 -44.17 28.63
C PRO A 37 -14.68 -45.64 28.21
N VAL A 38 -13.70 -46.04 27.39
CA VAL A 38 -13.09 -47.40 27.32
C VAL A 38 -11.79 -47.24 26.51
N GLY A 39 -10.61 -47.81 26.77
CA GLY A 39 -10.09 -48.78 27.71
C GLY A 39 -8.65 -49.09 27.27
N TYR A 40 -7.77 -49.33 28.22
CA TYR A 40 -6.33 -49.61 28.04
C TYR A 40 -6.07 -50.90 27.26
N HIS A 41 -5.03 -50.91 26.42
CA HIS A 41 -4.13 -52.06 26.33
C HIS A 41 -2.67 -51.64 26.06
N ASN A 42 -1.82 -51.99 27.05
CA ASN A 42 -0.36 -51.99 27.02
C ASN A 42 0.16 -53.20 26.23
N VAL A 43 1.16 -53.02 25.36
CA VAL A 43 2.22 -54.03 25.13
C VAL A 43 3.57 -53.34 24.88
N ARG A 44 4.59 -53.82 25.62
CA ARG A 44 6.01 -53.44 25.67
C ARG A 44 6.84 -53.94 24.48
N ASN A 45 7.93 -53.22 24.14
CA ASN A 45 9.36 -53.63 24.16
C ASN A 45 10.19 -52.75 23.21
N ARG A 46 11.17 -51.97 23.71
CA ARG A 46 12.63 -52.26 23.83
C ARG A 46 13.34 -52.59 22.51
N GLY A 47 14.37 -51.79 22.15
CA GLY A 47 15.45 -52.21 21.25
C GLY A 47 16.14 -51.11 20.41
N ASP A 48 17.22 -50.56 20.96
CA ASP A 48 18.47 -50.03 20.38
C ASP A 48 18.66 -49.42 18.96
N VAL A 49 19.26 -48.22 18.99
CA VAL A 49 20.52 -47.76 18.34
C VAL A 49 20.92 -48.30 16.95
N SER A 50 20.91 -47.44 15.93
CA SER A 50 22.08 -46.99 15.11
C SER A 50 21.75 -46.59 13.64
N CYS A 51 22.09 -45.34 13.32
CA CYS A 51 22.70 -44.81 12.09
C CYS A 51 22.43 -45.50 10.74
N TRP A 52 21.57 -44.94 9.87
CA TRP A 52 21.75 -45.03 8.40
C TRP A 52 21.41 -43.70 7.69
N LYS A 53 22.20 -43.44 6.65
CA LYS A 53 22.40 -42.19 5.89
C LYS A 53 21.13 -41.53 5.34
N ARG A 54 21.10 -40.18 5.40
CA ARG A 54 20.21 -39.31 4.61
C ARG A 54 20.46 -39.51 3.11
N ARG A 55 19.41 -39.85 2.37
CA ARG A 55 19.33 -39.68 0.91
C ARG A 55 18.20 -38.70 0.63
N TRP A 56 18.57 -37.57 0.05
CA TRP A 56 17.66 -36.51 -0.38
C TRP A 56 16.85 -37.00 -1.59
N LEU A 57 15.53 -36.88 -1.51
CA LEU A 57 14.61 -36.94 -2.66
C LEU A 57 13.76 -35.67 -2.62
N THR A 58 14.14 -34.71 -3.46
CA THR A 58 13.35 -33.54 -3.81
C THR A 58 12.33 -33.93 -4.87
N GLY A 59 11.05 -34.02 -4.49
CA GLY A 59 9.94 -34.08 -5.42
C GLY A 59 9.42 -32.68 -5.72
N ALA A 60 9.78 -32.14 -6.88
CA ALA A 60 9.24 -30.88 -7.40
C ALA A 60 7.97 -31.16 -8.22
N CYS A 61 6.88 -30.48 -7.88
CA CYS A 61 5.65 -30.46 -8.65
C CYS A 61 5.75 -29.38 -9.74
N VAL A 62 5.39 -29.75 -10.97
CA VAL A 62 5.56 -28.99 -12.21
C VAL A 62 4.36 -28.07 -12.46
N LEU A 63 4.62 -26.79 -12.74
CA LEU A 63 3.71 -25.90 -13.50
C LEU A 63 4.52 -25.19 -14.59
N PRO A 64 3.95 -24.96 -15.79
CA PRO A 64 4.74 -24.69 -17.00
C PRO A 64 5.13 -23.22 -17.14
N ALA A 65 6.44 -22.97 -17.29
CA ALA A 65 6.99 -21.71 -17.75
C ALA A 65 7.31 -21.79 -19.25
N ARG A 66 6.69 -20.95 -20.06
CA ARG A 66 7.10 -20.67 -21.43
C ARG A 66 8.37 -19.81 -21.40
N ARG A 67 9.49 -20.32 -21.91
CA ARG A 67 10.57 -19.52 -22.48
C ARG A 67 11.07 -20.13 -23.78
N TYR A 68 11.27 -19.23 -24.74
CA TYR A 68 11.88 -19.44 -26.05
C TYR A 68 13.28 -20.05 -25.92
N SER A 69 13.60 -20.98 -26.83
CA SER A 69 14.97 -21.40 -27.11
C SER A 69 15.16 -21.53 -28.63
N SER A 70 16.21 -20.86 -29.08
CA SER A 70 16.86 -20.94 -30.38
C SER A 70 17.31 -22.37 -30.71
N LYS A 71 17.01 -22.86 -31.91
CA LYS A 71 17.68 -24.02 -32.49
C LYS A 71 18.58 -23.57 -33.65
N SER A 72 19.85 -23.89 -33.49
CA SER A 72 20.88 -24.02 -34.52
C SER A 72 20.85 -25.44 -35.07
N GLU A 73 20.71 -25.57 -36.39
CA GLU A 73 21.14 -26.71 -37.22
C GLU A 73 22.05 -26.06 -38.28
N GLY A 74 23.25 -26.52 -38.60
CA GLY A 74 23.69 -27.89 -38.85
C GLY A 74 24.26 -27.89 -40.27
N THR A 75 25.58 -27.91 -40.37
CA THR A 75 26.47 -27.74 -41.53
C THR A 75 26.33 -28.76 -42.66
N MET A 76 26.53 -28.32 -43.91
CA MET A 76 27.23 -29.10 -44.95
C MET A 76 28.20 -28.20 -45.74
N GLU A 77 29.39 -28.76 -45.95
CA GLU A 77 30.58 -28.19 -46.56
C GLU A 77 30.40 -27.90 -48.06
N ASN A 78 31.08 -26.86 -48.57
CA ASN A 78 32.00 -27.08 -49.68
C ASN A 78 32.97 -25.91 -49.87
N ASP A 79 34.22 -26.29 -50.06
CA ASP A 79 35.40 -25.46 -50.09
C ASP A 79 35.73 -25.03 -51.53
N SER A 80 36.27 -23.82 -51.65
CA SER A 80 37.17 -23.32 -52.71
C SER A 80 36.75 -23.40 -54.19
N SER A 81 36.67 -22.24 -54.85
CA SER A 81 37.80 -21.72 -55.65
C SER A 81 37.38 -20.54 -56.52
N LYS A 82 38.27 -19.54 -56.55
CA LYS A 82 38.20 -18.29 -57.30
C LYS A 82 38.31 -18.55 -58.81
N LEU A 83 37.65 -17.71 -59.61
CA LEU A 83 38.22 -17.18 -60.87
C LEU A 83 37.52 -15.86 -61.25
N THR A 84 38.36 -14.98 -61.81
CA THR A 84 38.29 -13.53 -62.04
C THR A 84 37.35 -13.07 -63.17
N PRO A 85 37.10 -11.74 -63.29
CA PRO A 85 35.98 -11.15 -64.04
C PRO A 85 36.35 -10.78 -65.49
N PRO A 86 35.39 -10.26 -66.27
CA PRO A 86 35.72 -9.08 -67.05
C PRO A 86 34.63 -7.99 -67.06
N ASP A 87 35.14 -6.76 -67.18
CA ASP A 87 34.47 -5.48 -67.40
C ASP A 87 33.62 -5.46 -68.68
N VAL A 88 32.58 -4.60 -68.74
CA VAL A 88 32.32 -3.61 -69.82
C VAL A 88 31.27 -2.59 -69.34
N GLU A 89 31.63 -1.30 -69.40
CA GLU A 89 30.73 -0.14 -69.31
C GLU A 89 29.77 -0.05 -70.52
N SER A 90 28.51 0.35 -70.30
CA SER A 90 27.83 1.25 -71.25
C SER A 90 26.69 2.02 -70.59
N ALA A 91 26.72 3.33 -70.82
CA ALA A 91 25.75 4.30 -70.35
C ALA A 91 24.54 4.40 -71.29
N SER A 92 23.33 4.56 -70.73
CA SER A 92 22.28 5.43 -71.29
C SER A 92 21.07 5.56 -70.31
N LYS A 93 20.77 6.80 -69.94
CA LYS A 93 19.50 7.28 -69.33
C LYS A 93 18.38 7.32 -70.42
N PRO A 94 17.10 7.67 -70.13
CA PRO A 94 16.32 7.71 -68.88
C PRO A 94 14.89 7.11 -69.01
N SER A 95 14.14 7.18 -67.89
CA SER A 95 12.69 7.47 -67.78
C SER A 95 11.70 6.35 -67.44
N SER A 96 10.82 6.73 -66.51
CA SER A 96 9.55 6.15 -66.07
C SER A 96 9.56 4.71 -65.56
N ASP A 97 9.53 4.58 -64.22
CA ASP A 97 8.45 3.83 -63.58
C ASP A 97 8.33 4.24 -62.09
N GLU A 98 7.51 5.27 -61.88
CA GLU A 98 6.76 5.43 -60.63
C GLU A 98 5.89 4.19 -60.43
N LYS A 99 6.30 3.27 -59.56
CA LYS A 99 5.45 2.36 -58.75
C LYS A 99 6.29 1.21 -58.21
N LYS A 100 6.78 1.34 -56.97
CA LYS A 100 7.22 0.30 -56.02
C LYS A 100 7.95 1.07 -54.89
N ASN A 101 7.57 1.12 -53.62
CA ASN A 101 6.78 0.27 -52.75
C ASN A 101 6.11 1.17 -51.69
N LYS A 102 4.78 1.34 -51.73
CA LYS A 102 4.03 1.64 -50.50
C LYS A 102 3.58 0.31 -49.92
N GLN A 103 4.52 -0.46 -49.37
CA GLN A 103 4.15 -1.49 -48.41
C GLN A 103 3.58 -0.76 -47.21
N GLY A 104 2.31 -1.00 -46.89
CA GLY A 104 1.61 -0.39 -45.76
C GLY A 104 2.35 -0.68 -44.46
N LEU A 105 3.20 0.24 -44.06
CA LEU A 105 3.84 0.21 -42.75
C LEU A 105 2.72 0.46 -41.74
N LEU A 106 2.43 -0.54 -40.90
CA LEU A 106 1.59 -0.33 -39.72
C LEU A 106 2.15 0.87 -38.96
N PRO A 107 1.33 1.88 -38.60
CA PRO A 107 1.82 3.06 -37.89
C PRO A 107 2.46 2.63 -36.56
N SER A 108 3.64 3.18 -36.25
CA SER A 108 4.32 2.91 -34.99
C SER A 108 3.52 3.48 -33.81
N LEU A 109 3.79 3.02 -32.58
CA LEU A 109 3.06 3.50 -31.38
C LEU A 109 3.24 5.01 -31.19
N GLU A 110 4.43 5.50 -31.50
CA GLU A 110 4.79 6.92 -31.51
C GLU A 110 3.95 7.70 -32.53
N ASP A 111 3.73 7.14 -33.72
CA ASP A 111 2.92 7.77 -34.76
C ASP A 111 1.45 7.84 -34.34
N LEU A 112 0.91 6.76 -33.78
CA LEU A 112 -0.46 6.73 -33.27
C LEU A 112 -0.67 7.76 -32.16
N LEU A 113 0.30 7.88 -31.25
CA LEU A 113 0.26 8.88 -30.18
C LEU A 113 0.33 10.31 -30.75
N PHE A 114 1.19 10.54 -31.74
CA PHE A 114 1.27 11.83 -32.44
C PHE A 114 -0.10 12.22 -33.01
N TYR A 115 -0.74 11.35 -33.79
CA TYR A 115 -2.04 11.64 -34.39
C TYR A 115 -3.15 11.86 -33.35
N THR A 116 -3.06 11.16 -32.20
CA THR A 116 -4.00 11.34 -31.08
C THR A 116 -3.94 12.75 -30.50
N ILE A 117 -2.74 13.34 -30.41
CA ILE A 117 -2.54 14.67 -29.79
C ILE A 117 -2.66 15.81 -30.82
N ALA A 118 -2.24 15.53 -32.07
CA ALA A 118 -2.28 16.49 -33.16
C ALA A 118 -3.71 16.82 -33.62
N GLU A 119 -4.69 15.93 -33.38
CA GLU A 119 -6.11 16.15 -33.74
C GLU A 119 -6.29 16.56 -35.21
N GLY A 120 -5.52 15.95 -36.11
CA GLY A 120 -5.54 16.24 -37.54
C GLY A 120 -4.60 17.36 -38.01
N GLN A 121 -3.87 18.02 -37.11
CA GLN A 121 -2.84 19.01 -37.48
C GLN A 121 -1.50 18.35 -37.89
N GLU A 122 -0.70 19.05 -38.69
CA GLU A 122 0.61 18.55 -39.14
C GLU A 122 1.71 18.64 -38.07
N LYS A 123 1.54 19.54 -37.09
CA LYS A 123 2.49 19.79 -36.01
C LYS A 123 1.76 19.94 -34.68
N ILE A 124 2.43 19.58 -33.59
CA ILE A 124 1.91 19.70 -32.22
C ILE A 124 2.61 20.86 -31.50
N PRO A 125 1.88 21.86 -30.99
CA PRO A 125 2.46 22.84 -30.09
C PRO A 125 2.94 22.15 -28.80
N VAL A 126 4.19 22.40 -28.36
CA VAL A 126 4.77 21.79 -27.16
C VAL A 126 3.93 22.06 -25.91
N HIS A 127 3.36 23.27 -25.79
CA HIS A 127 2.47 23.59 -24.67
C HIS A 127 1.20 22.72 -24.68
N LYS A 128 0.65 22.38 -25.85
CA LYS A 128 -0.51 21.48 -25.99
C LYS A 128 -0.14 20.08 -25.50
N PHE A 129 1.02 19.57 -25.89
CA PHE A 129 1.54 18.28 -25.40
C PHE A 129 1.70 18.26 -23.87
N ILE A 130 2.35 19.28 -23.30
CA ILE A 130 2.59 19.36 -21.85
C ILE A 130 1.27 19.49 -21.07
N THR A 131 0.33 20.29 -21.57
CA THR A 131 -1.00 20.44 -20.94
C THR A 131 -1.77 19.12 -20.99
N ALA A 132 -1.77 18.44 -22.13
CA ALA A 132 -2.43 17.15 -22.27
C ALA A 132 -1.79 16.07 -21.38
N LEU A 133 -0.45 16.08 -21.26
CA LEU A 133 0.27 15.20 -20.33
C LEU A 133 -0.12 15.46 -18.87
N LYS A 134 -0.17 16.73 -18.45
CA LYS A 134 -0.60 17.10 -17.09
C LYS A 134 -2.05 16.69 -16.80
N ALA A 135 -2.93 16.75 -17.81
CA ALA A 135 -4.32 16.30 -17.68
C ALA A 135 -4.45 14.79 -17.40
N THR A 136 -3.42 13.99 -17.72
CA THR A 136 -3.38 12.57 -17.31
C THR A 136 -3.07 12.38 -15.82
N GLY A 137 -2.65 13.44 -15.12
CA GLY A 137 -2.21 13.42 -13.74
C GLY A 137 -0.69 13.25 -13.55
N LEU A 138 0.07 12.93 -14.60
CA LEU A 138 1.52 12.90 -14.53
C LEU A 138 2.10 14.32 -14.39
N ARG A 139 3.17 14.45 -13.60
CA ARG A 139 3.94 15.69 -13.49
C ARG A 139 5.09 15.67 -14.49
N THR A 140 5.47 16.84 -15.01
CA THR A 140 6.65 16.98 -15.90
C THR A 140 7.97 16.68 -15.21
N SER A 141 7.97 16.62 -13.88
CA SER A 141 9.12 16.24 -13.05
C SER A 141 9.17 14.74 -12.74
N ASP A 142 8.29 13.92 -13.32
CA ASP A 142 8.33 12.46 -13.14
C ASP A 142 9.68 11.90 -13.62
N PRO A 143 10.45 11.21 -12.77
CA PRO A 143 11.74 10.63 -13.15
C PRO A 143 11.67 9.71 -14.38
N ARG A 144 10.54 9.02 -14.60
CA ARG A 144 10.32 8.13 -15.75
C ARG A 144 10.06 8.88 -17.05
N LEU A 145 9.94 10.21 -17.02
CA LEU A 145 9.79 11.09 -18.18
C LEU A 145 11.03 11.94 -18.43
N LYS A 146 12.12 11.72 -17.68
CA LYS A 146 13.32 12.56 -17.74
C LYS A 146 13.89 12.66 -19.16
N GLU A 147 14.06 11.54 -19.85
CA GLU A 147 14.63 11.51 -21.20
C GLU A 147 13.74 12.29 -22.18
N CYS A 148 12.42 12.08 -22.12
CA CYS A 148 11.47 12.83 -22.95
C CYS A 148 11.55 14.33 -22.70
N MET A 149 11.58 14.76 -21.44
CA MET A 149 11.65 16.17 -21.09
C MET A 149 12.99 16.80 -21.45
N ASP A 150 14.09 16.08 -21.31
CA ASP A 150 15.43 16.53 -21.70
C ASP A 150 15.54 16.67 -23.22
N MET A 151 15.02 15.71 -23.99
CA MET A 151 14.97 15.79 -25.44
C MET A 151 14.08 16.92 -25.95
N LEU A 152 12.94 17.18 -25.30
CA LEU A 152 12.09 18.32 -25.60
C LEU A 152 12.82 19.64 -25.35
N ARG A 153 13.54 19.79 -24.22
CA ARG A 153 14.34 20.98 -23.91
C ARG A 153 15.45 21.20 -24.93
N LEU A 154 16.19 20.15 -25.28
CA LEU A 154 17.27 20.22 -26.28
C LEU A 154 16.72 20.67 -27.65
N SER A 155 15.59 20.10 -28.07
CA SER A 155 14.97 20.41 -29.35
C SER A 155 14.47 21.86 -29.40
N LEU A 156 13.88 22.35 -28.30
CA LEU A 156 13.43 23.74 -28.18
C LEU A 156 14.56 24.77 -28.27
N GLN A 157 15.78 24.43 -27.84
CA GLN A 157 16.94 25.33 -27.93
C GLN A 157 17.47 25.47 -29.37
N THR A 158 17.25 24.46 -30.21
CA THR A 158 17.76 24.40 -31.59
C THR A 158 16.81 24.99 -32.62
N MET A 159 15.55 25.24 -32.28
CA MET A 159 14.53 25.69 -33.23
C MET A 159 14.38 27.22 -33.22
N SER A 160 14.59 27.85 -34.38
CA SER A 160 14.38 29.30 -34.59
C SER A 160 12.89 29.70 -34.59
N ASP A 161 12.00 28.74 -34.88
CA ASP A 161 10.57 28.96 -35.16
C ASP A 161 9.64 28.46 -34.03
N GLY A 162 10.18 28.38 -32.81
CA GLY A 162 9.45 28.37 -31.54
C GLY A 162 8.21 27.46 -31.43
N VAL A 163 8.32 26.41 -30.61
CA VAL A 163 7.18 25.73 -29.94
C VAL A 163 6.43 24.66 -30.75
N MET A 164 6.76 24.37 -32.01
CA MET A 164 6.05 23.33 -32.79
C MET A 164 6.87 22.04 -32.98
N LEU A 165 6.26 20.87 -32.72
CA LEU A 165 6.83 19.55 -32.94
C LEU A 165 6.24 18.94 -34.21
N ASP A 166 7.08 18.65 -35.21
CA ASP A 166 6.69 17.74 -36.28
C ASP A 166 6.72 16.27 -35.81
N LYS A 167 6.26 15.37 -36.68
CA LYS A 167 6.13 13.94 -36.38
C LYS A 167 7.46 13.27 -36.01
N GLU A 168 8.53 13.56 -36.75
CA GLU A 168 9.84 12.94 -36.53
C GLU A 168 10.48 13.44 -35.24
N LEU A 169 10.37 14.74 -34.97
CA LEU A 169 10.87 15.34 -33.75
C LEU A 169 10.09 14.84 -32.52
N PHE A 170 8.76 14.75 -32.62
CA PHE A 170 7.93 14.17 -31.57
C PHE A 170 8.36 12.75 -31.27
N LYS A 171 8.51 11.90 -32.30
CA LYS A 171 8.97 10.52 -32.16
C LYS A 171 10.33 10.44 -31.44
N LYS A 172 11.29 11.26 -31.85
CA LYS A 172 12.61 11.36 -31.21
C LYS A 172 12.52 11.74 -29.72
N CYS A 173 11.56 12.58 -29.35
CA CYS A 173 11.36 12.99 -27.97
C CYS A 173 10.67 11.91 -27.12
N VAL A 174 9.70 11.18 -27.66
CA VAL A 174 8.88 10.24 -26.86
C VAL A 174 9.41 8.80 -26.86
N GLN A 175 10.29 8.42 -27.79
CA GLN A 175 10.73 7.03 -27.99
C GLN A 175 11.18 6.31 -26.70
N SER A 176 11.92 6.98 -25.82
CA SER A 176 12.47 6.37 -24.61
C SER A 176 11.40 6.10 -23.54
N ASN A 177 10.27 6.81 -23.59
CA ASN A 177 9.23 6.78 -22.57
C ASN A 177 7.84 6.44 -23.16
N ILE A 178 7.81 5.92 -24.40
CA ILE A 178 6.58 5.71 -25.19
C ILE A 178 5.58 4.77 -24.52
N VAL A 179 6.05 3.76 -23.77
CA VAL A 179 5.17 2.80 -23.09
C VAL A 179 4.33 3.51 -22.01
N LEU A 180 4.96 4.32 -21.17
CA LEU A 180 4.29 5.09 -20.12
C LEU A 180 3.36 6.14 -20.72
N LEU A 181 3.83 6.87 -21.74
CA LEU A 181 3.01 7.88 -22.42
C LEU A 181 1.79 7.24 -23.11
N THR A 182 1.96 6.08 -23.73
CA THR A 182 0.85 5.34 -24.34
C THR A 182 -0.19 4.94 -23.29
N GLN A 183 0.24 4.48 -22.11
CA GLN A 183 -0.68 4.18 -21.02
C GLN A 183 -1.44 5.42 -20.55
N ALA A 184 -0.73 6.54 -20.39
CA ALA A 184 -1.29 7.81 -19.95
C ALA A 184 -2.38 8.32 -20.92
N PHE A 185 -2.03 8.46 -22.20
CA PHE A 185 -2.92 9.03 -23.21
C PHE A 185 -4.05 8.10 -23.64
N ARG A 186 -3.87 6.77 -23.50
CA ARG A 186 -4.95 5.79 -23.74
C ARG A 186 -5.80 5.50 -22.51
N ARG A 187 -5.69 6.33 -21.46
CA ARG A 187 -6.47 6.22 -20.22
C ARG A 187 -6.38 4.82 -19.59
N LYS A 188 -5.19 4.25 -19.59
CA LYS A 188 -4.88 2.92 -19.01
C LYS A 188 -4.35 2.98 -17.59
N PHE A 189 -4.22 4.17 -17.03
CA PHE A 189 -3.96 4.32 -15.60
C PHE A 189 -5.15 3.87 -14.77
N VAL A 190 -4.84 3.52 -13.52
CA VAL A 190 -5.76 3.03 -12.51
C VAL A 190 -6.89 4.01 -12.24
N ILE A 191 -6.68 5.31 -12.44
CA ILE A 191 -7.73 6.32 -12.48
C ILE A 191 -7.72 6.97 -13.88
N PRO A 192 -8.59 6.51 -14.81
CA PRO A 192 -8.64 7.01 -16.18
C PRO A 192 -8.97 8.51 -16.28
N ASP A 193 -9.98 8.97 -15.55
CA ASP A 193 -10.42 10.37 -15.51
C ASP A 193 -9.89 11.07 -14.25
N PHE A 194 -8.59 11.34 -14.26
CA PHE A 194 -7.91 11.89 -13.10
C PHE A 194 -8.38 13.30 -12.75
N MET A 195 -8.69 14.14 -13.74
CA MET A 195 -9.13 15.53 -13.50
C MET A 195 -10.46 15.57 -12.76
N SER A 196 -11.45 14.78 -13.18
CA SER A 196 -12.73 14.65 -12.47
C SER A 196 -12.52 14.12 -11.04
N PHE A 197 -11.68 13.10 -10.89
CA PHE A 197 -11.35 12.57 -9.56
C PHE A 197 -10.71 13.64 -8.65
N THR A 198 -9.78 14.45 -9.16
CA THR A 198 -9.13 15.50 -8.38
C THR A 198 -10.08 16.61 -7.96
N SER A 199 -11.09 16.96 -8.77
CA SER A 199 -12.11 17.92 -8.36
C SER A 199 -12.91 17.42 -7.14
N HIS A 200 -13.26 16.13 -7.10
CA HIS A 200 -13.87 15.54 -5.90
C HIS A 200 -12.94 15.60 -4.69
N ILE A 201 -11.63 15.40 -4.88
CA ILE A 201 -10.65 15.54 -3.79
C ILE A 201 -10.63 16.98 -3.25
N ASP A 202 -10.71 17.99 -4.12
CA ASP A 202 -10.77 19.40 -3.72
C ASP A 202 -12.02 19.67 -2.87
N GLU A 203 -13.18 19.11 -3.24
CA GLU A 203 -14.43 19.23 -2.47
C GLU A 203 -14.32 18.56 -1.09
N LEU A 204 -13.75 17.36 -1.02
CA LEU A 204 -13.49 16.66 0.24
C LEU A 204 -12.50 17.44 1.13
N TYR A 205 -11.47 18.03 0.53
CA TYR A 205 -10.51 18.90 1.21
C TYR A 205 -11.22 20.11 1.85
N GLU A 206 -12.06 20.82 1.08
CA GLU A 206 -12.79 22.01 1.55
C GLU A 206 -13.83 21.67 2.62
N ASN A 207 -14.46 20.48 2.55
CA ASN A 207 -15.37 20.03 3.59
C ASN A 207 -14.66 19.76 4.91
N ALA A 208 -13.53 19.05 4.89
CA ALA A 208 -12.72 18.81 6.08
C ALA A 208 -12.11 20.10 6.65
N ARG A 209 -11.74 21.06 5.78
CA ARG A 209 -11.15 22.36 6.17
C ARG A 209 -12.05 23.17 7.11
N LYS A 210 -13.38 23.04 6.99
CA LYS A 210 -14.37 23.74 7.84
C LYS A 210 -14.30 23.33 9.31
N LEU A 211 -13.69 22.20 9.63
CA LEU A 211 -13.49 21.76 11.01
C LEU A 211 -12.37 22.56 11.68
N SER A 212 -12.70 23.21 12.79
CA SER A 212 -11.78 23.99 13.64
C SER A 212 -11.51 23.33 15.00
N GLY A 213 -12.06 22.13 15.23
CA GLY A 213 -11.87 21.39 16.47
C GLY A 213 -10.50 20.71 16.60
N GLY A 214 -10.22 20.19 17.79
CA GLY A 214 -8.97 19.50 18.12
C GLY A 214 -7.98 20.39 18.89
N LYS A 215 -6.83 19.81 19.25
CA LYS A 215 -5.75 20.50 19.93
C LYS A 215 -4.41 20.14 19.30
N VAL A 216 -3.59 21.15 18.98
CA VAL A 216 -2.21 20.92 18.53
C VAL A 216 -1.42 20.25 19.66
N ALA A 217 -0.58 19.26 19.31
CA ALA A 217 0.29 18.61 20.27
C ALA A 217 1.28 19.63 20.87
N ASP A 218 1.22 19.83 22.19
CA ASP A 218 1.96 20.88 22.89
C ASP A 218 2.91 20.34 23.97
N TYR A 219 3.12 19.02 24.03
CA TYR A 219 4.05 18.40 24.98
C TYR A 219 5.53 18.69 24.66
N ILE A 220 5.83 19.07 23.41
CA ILE A 220 7.12 19.63 22.99
C ILE A 220 6.92 20.94 22.20
N PRO A 221 7.84 21.92 22.34
CA PRO A 221 7.68 23.23 21.72
C PRO A 221 7.72 23.20 20.19
N GLN A 222 8.38 22.21 19.57
CA GLN A 222 8.48 22.12 18.11
C GLN A 222 7.14 21.78 17.46
N LEU A 223 6.32 20.94 18.10
CA LEU A 223 4.97 20.64 17.60
C LEU A 223 4.00 21.78 17.89
N ALA A 224 4.13 22.45 19.03
CA ALA A 224 3.29 23.59 19.43
C ALA A 224 3.42 24.80 18.49
N LYS A 225 4.52 24.90 17.72
CA LYS A 225 4.77 25.98 16.76
C LYS A 225 3.88 25.91 15.51
N PHE A 226 3.36 24.74 15.17
CA PHE A 226 2.54 24.62 13.97
C PHE A 226 1.18 25.31 14.17
N SER A 227 0.80 26.13 13.19
CA SER A 227 -0.51 26.77 13.20
C SER A 227 -1.62 25.72 13.11
N PRO A 228 -2.70 25.85 13.91
CA PRO A 228 -3.86 24.97 13.83
C PRO A 228 -4.60 25.07 12.49
N ASP A 229 -4.37 26.15 11.72
CA ASP A 229 -5.05 26.38 10.45
C ASP A 229 -4.45 25.56 9.30
N LEU A 230 -3.25 25.00 9.49
CA LEU A 230 -2.56 24.23 8.46
C LEU A 230 -3.35 22.98 8.07
N TRP A 231 -3.56 22.81 6.77
CA TRP A 231 -4.25 21.65 6.21
C TRP A 231 -3.74 21.34 4.81
N GLY A 232 -3.14 20.17 4.64
CA GLY A 232 -2.65 19.66 3.36
C GLY A 232 -3.12 18.24 3.07
N VAL A 233 -3.46 17.99 1.81
CA VAL A 233 -3.75 16.64 1.29
C VAL A 233 -2.96 16.43 0.00
N SER A 234 -2.23 15.33 -0.08
CA SER A 234 -1.51 14.91 -1.29
C SER A 234 -1.81 13.46 -1.64
N ILE A 235 -1.87 13.20 -2.94
CA ILE A 235 -2.21 11.90 -3.53
C ILE A 235 -1.15 11.52 -4.55
N CYS A 236 -0.77 10.24 -4.55
CA CYS A 236 0.00 9.60 -5.60
C CYS A 236 -0.62 8.25 -5.95
N THR A 237 -1.01 8.04 -7.21
CA THR A 237 -1.51 6.74 -7.66
C THR A 237 -0.37 5.75 -7.90
N VAL A 238 -0.68 4.46 -7.99
CA VAL A 238 0.33 3.43 -8.30
C VAL A 238 0.96 3.61 -9.68
N ASP A 239 0.32 4.36 -10.58
CA ASP A 239 0.84 4.73 -11.90
C ASP A 239 1.64 6.03 -11.90
N GLY A 240 1.69 6.75 -10.77
CA GLY A 240 2.42 8.02 -10.62
C GLY A 240 1.60 9.27 -10.96
N GLN A 241 0.28 9.17 -11.09
CA GLN A 241 -0.59 10.35 -11.19
C GLN A 241 -0.62 11.05 -9.82
N ARG A 242 -0.56 12.39 -9.80
CA ARG A 242 -0.38 13.15 -8.55
C ARG A 242 -1.22 14.41 -8.50
N HIS A 243 -1.80 14.66 -7.32
CA HIS A 243 -2.57 15.85 -7.00
C HIS A 243 -2.35 16.27 -5.55
N SER A 244 -2.37 17.57 -5.29
CA SER A 244 -2.08 18.16 -3.98
C SER A 244 -2.93 19.42 -3.78
N VAL A 245 -3.52 19.57 -2.58
CA VAL A 245 -4.33 20.74 -2.21
C VAL A 245 -3.96 21.20 -0.79
N GLY A 246 -3.84 22.51 -0.60
CA GLY A 246 -3.51 23.11 0.69
C GLY A 246 -2.00 23.14 0.99
N ASP A 247 -1.66 23.08 2.28
CA ASP A 247 -0.30 23.27 2.82
C ASP A 247 0.63 22.05 2.64
N THR A 248 0.67 21.53 1.42
CA THR A 248 1.24 20.22 1.09
C THR A 248 2.77 20.17 1.05
N LYS A 249 3.42 21.33 0.93
CA LYS A 249 4.87 21.46 0.81
C LYS A 249 5.54 21.88 2.12
N VAL A 250 4.76 22.11 3.18
CA VAL A 250 5.30 22.42 4.50
C VAL A 250 5.90 21.14 5.09
N PRO A 251 7.18 21.14 5.50
CA PRO A 251 7.79 19.98 6.12
C PRO A 251 7.28 19.81 7.55
N PHE A 252 7.03 18.55 7.93
CA PHE A 252 6.64 18.18 9.29
C PHE A 252 7.25 16.83 9.67
N CYS A 253 7.45 16.58 10.97
CA CYS A 253 7.99 15.33 11.47
C CYS A 253 6.98 14.17 11.27
N LEU A 254 7.42 13.04 10.72
CA LEU A 254 6.59 11.84 10.53
C LEU A 254 6.01 11.31 11.84
N GLN A 255 6.76 11.43 12.94
CA GLN A 255 6.37 10.91 14.24
C GLN A 255 5.96 9.43 14.11
N SER A 256 4.82 9.02 14.67
CA SER A 256 4.37 7.63 14.62
C SER A 256 4.06 7.09 13.22
N CYS A 257 3.95 7.95 12.19
CA CYS A 257 3.83 7.50 10.79
C CYS A 257 5.08 6.75 10.30
N VAL A 258 6.23 6.90 10.97
CA VAL A 258 7.46 6.17 10.63
C VAL A 258 7.41 4.68 10.97
N LYS A 259 6.57 4.29 11.94
CA LYS A 259 6.46 2.93 12.48
C LYS A 259 6.19 1.86 11.42
N PRO A 260 5.19 1.99 10.52
CA PRO A 260 4.97 1.04 9.44
C PRO A 260 6.16 0.95 8.49
N LEU A 261 6.80 2.08 8.16
CA LEU A 261 7.92 2.10 7.20
C LEU A 261 9.13 1.34 7.73
N LYS A 262 9.50 1.57 9.00
CA LYS A 262 10.62 0.85 9.61
C LYS A 262 10.34 -0.64 9.84
N TYR A 263 9.08 -1.01 10.10
CA TYR A 263 8.67 -2.42 10.14
C TYR A 263 8.80 -3.08 8.77
N ALA A 264 8.38 -2.39 7.69
CA ALA A 264 8.54 -2.89 6.33
C ALA A 264 10.01 -3.13 5.98
N ILE A 265 10.92 -2.21 6.35
CA ILE A 265 12.37 -2.37 6.17
C ILE A 265 12.86 -3.62 6.94
N ALA A 266 12.48 -3.75 8.22
CA ALA A 266 12.92 -4.90 9.02
C ALA A 266 12.46 -6.24 8.43
N VAL A 267 11.20 -6.36 7.98
CA VAL A 267 10.70 -7.59 7.34
C VAL A 267 11.35 -7.82 5.98
N ASN A 268 11.61 -6.76 5.22
CA ASN A 268 12.29 -6.84 3.93
C ASN A 268 13.67 -7.50 4.06
N ASP A 269 14.42 -7.15 5.11
CA ASP A 269 15.79 -7.63 5.29
C ASP A 269 15.87 -8.96 6.05
N LEU A 270 14.95 -9.19 7.00
CA LEU A 270 15.06 -10.27 7.98
C LEU A 270 14.01 -11.38 7.83
N SER A 271 13.05 -11.23 6.92
CA SER A 271 11.82 -12.04 6.81
C SER A 271 10.82 -11.84 7.96
N THR A 272 9.57 -12.23 7.70
CA THR A 272 8.48 -12.18 8.68
C THR A 272 8.77 -13.04 9.91
N GLU A 273 9.35 -14.23 9.70
CA GLU A 273 9.56 -15.19 10.78
C GLU A 273 10.49 -14.64 11.84
N TYR A 274 11.64 -14.09 11.42
CA TYR A 274 12.63 -13.53 12.35
C TYR A 274 12.07 -12.33 13.11
N VAL A 275 11.46 -11.37 12.41
CA VAL A 275 10.92 -10.15 13.03
C VAL A 275 9.88 -10.49 14.09
N HIS A 276 8.97 -11.42 13.81
CA HIS A 276 7.90 -11.79 14.73
C HIS A 276 8.31 -12.77 15.84
N ARG A 277 9.59 -13.15 15.92
CA ARG A 277 10.13 -13.71 17.17
C ARG A 277 10.15 -12.68 18.29
N TYR A 278 10.25 -11.39 17.95
CA TYR A 278 10.40 -10.29 18.93
C TYR A 278 9.14 -9.43 19.10
N VAL A 279 8.23 -9.41 18.13
CA VAL A 279 7.00 -8.60 18.19
C VAL A 279 5.78 -9.39 17.72
N GLY A 280 4.64 -9.17 18.38
CA GLY A 280 3.36 -9.76 18.00
C GLY A 280 2.79 -9.21 16.70
N LYS A 281 1.58 -9.68 16.36
CA LYS A 281 0.86 -9.38 15.12
C LYS A 281 -0.55 -8.83 15.36
N GLU A 282 -0.95 -8.67 16.62
CA GLU A 282 -2.35 -8.46 16.99
C GLU A 282 -2.54 -7.10 17.68
N PRO A 283 -3.74 -6.51 17.57
CA PRO A 283 -4.09 -5.35 18.36
C PRO A 283 -4.06 -5.70 19.86
N SER A 284 -3.75 -4.72 20.72
CA SER A 284 -3.71 -4.96 22.17
C SER A 284 -5.10 -5.19 22.79
N GLY A 285 -6.18 -4.76 22.14
CA GLY A 285 -7.56 -4.78 22.67
C GLY A 285 -7.80 -3.88 23.90
N LEU A 286 -6.73 -3.37 24.51
CA LEU A 286 -6.72 -2.46 25.64
C LEU A 286 -6.29 -1.06 25.19
N ARG A 287 -6.76 -0.03 25.91
CA ARG A 287 -6.26 1.35 25.72
C ARG A 287 -4.74 1.34 25.71
N PHE A 288 -4.12 2.09 24.79
CA PHE A 288 -2.67 2.03 24.50
C PHE A 288 -1.73 2.27 25.71
N ASN A 289 -2.28 2.67 26.86
CA ASN A 289 -1.58 3.06 28.08
C ASN A 289 -1.39 1.97 29.14
N LYS A 290 -1.92 0.74 28.99
CA LYS A 290 -2.04 -0.17 30.13
C LYS A 290 -1.14 -1.41 30.16
N LEU A 291 -0.72 -1.97 29.02
CA LEU A 291 0.19 -3.13 28.96
C LEU A 291 1.23 -2.94 27.86
N PHE A 292 2.50 -3.25 28.19
CA PHE A 292 3.60 -3.14 27.23
C PHE A 292 3.82 -4.42 26.42
N LEU A 293 3.45 -5.58 26.98
CA LEU A 293 3.68 -6.91 26.42
C LEU A 293 2.39 -7.75 26.42
N ASN A 294 2.34 -8.70 25.49
CA ASN A 294 1.35 -9.77 25.43
C ASN A 294 1.75 -10.96 26.34
N GLU A 295 0.96 -12.03 26.29
CA GLU A 295 1.19 -13.26 27.07
C GLU A 295 2.52 -13.96 26.74
N ASP A 296 3.03 -13.78 25.51
CA ASP A 296 4.32 -14.32 25.07
C ASP A 296 5.52 -13.43 25.45
N GLU A 297 5.33 -12.44 26.32
CA GLU A 297 6.34 -11.43 26.71
C GLU A 297 6.90 -10.63 25.53
N LYS A 298 6.08 -10.37 24.50
CA LYS A 298 6.43 -9.54 23.33
C LYS A 298 5.51 -8.33 23.24
N PRO A 299 5.96 -7.20 22.69
CA PRO A 299 5.03 -6.12 22.38
C PRO A 299 3.96 -6.58 21.39
N HIS A 300 2.72 -6.10 21.56
CA HIS A 300 1.56 -6.59 20.79
C HIS A 300 1.72 -6.51 19.27
N ASN A 301 2.27 -5.40 18.76
CA ASN A 301 2.45 -5.15 17.34
C ASN A 301 3.47 -4.01 17.11
N PRO A 302 4.01 -3.83 15.89
CA PRO A 302 4.96 -2.77 15.57
C PRO A 302 4.36 -1.35 15.53
N MET A 303 3.04 -1.19 15.60
CA MET A 303 2.38 0.13 15.51
C MET A 303 2.30 0.85 16.86
N VAL A 304 2.47 0.13 17.97
CA VAL A 304 2.64 0.71 19.32
C VAL A 304 4.09 1.03 19.62
N ASN A 305 4.35 1.94 20.57
CA ASN A 305 5.71 2.40 20.88
C ASN A 305 6.66 1.25 21.29
N ALA A 306 6.21 0.34 22.17
CA ALA A 306 7.04 -0.79 22.60
C ALA A 306 7.49 -1.68 21.42
N GLY A 307 6.55 -2.04 20.53
CA GLY A 307 6.89 -2.82 19.34
C GLY A 307 7.78 -2.04 18.37
N ALA A 308 7.52 -0.75 18.20
CA ALA A 308 8.34 0.11 17.36
C ALA A 308 9.78 0.27 17.88
N ILE A 309 10.00 0.28 19.20
CA ILE A 309 11.34 0.29 19.81
C ILE A 309 12.05 -1.05 19.56
N VAL A 310 11.34 -2.17 19.73
CA VAL A 310 11.88 -3.50 19.40
C VAL A 310 12.24 -3.59 17.91
N ILE A 311 11.38 -3.14 17.00
CA ILE A 311 11.69 -3.09 15.56
C ILE A 311 12.94 -2.25 15.27
N THR A 312 13.10 -1.11 15.94
CA THR A 312 14.30 -0.26 15.79
C THR A 312 15.59 -1.02 16.17
N SER A 313 15.55 -1.93 17.16
CA SER A 313 16.71 -2.74 17.52
C SER A 313 17.12 -3.75 16.43
N LEU A 314 16.19 -4.16 15.55
CA LEU A 314 16.44 -5.18 14.53
C LEU A 314 17.12 -4.61 13.28
N ILE A 315 16.95 -3.32 13.01
CA ILE A 315 17.47 -2.68 11.79
C ILE A 315 18.99 -2.65 11.83
N LYS A 316 19.61 -3.35 10.86
CA LYS A 316 21.07 -3.50 10.72
C LYS A 316 21.74 -3.92 12.04
N ALA A 317 21.10 -4.82 12.78
CA ALA A 317 21.61 -5.37 14.02
C ALA A 317 22.91 -6.19 13.82
N PHE A 318 23.61 -6.44 14.93
CA PHE A 318 24.85 -7.23 14.98
C PHE A 318 24.62 -8.63 14.40
N GLY A 319 25.47 -9.08 13.47
CA GLY A 319 25.39 -10.41 12.87
C GLY A 319 24.49 -10.57 11.64
N THR A 320 23.58 -9.63 11.35
CA THR A 320 22.73 -9.72 10.13
C THR A 320 23.56 -9.62 8.85
N PHE A 321 24.62 -8.81 8.86
CA PHE A 321 25.56 -8.71 7.73
C PHE A 321 26.36 -10.01 7.50
N ALA A 322 26.53 -10.84 8.55
CA ALA A 322 27.24 -12.12 8.43
C ALA A 322 26.40 -13.20 7.72
N LEU A 323 25.08 -13.07 7.69
CA LEU A 323 24.19 -13.97 6.94
C LEU A 323 24.07 -13.59 5.45
N MET A 324 24.23 -12.31 5.10
CA MET A 324 24.19 -11.84 3.70
C MET A 324 25.55 -11.90 2.98
N ASN A 325 26.67 -11.66 3.68
CA ASN A 325 28.00 -11.76 3.09
C ASN A 325 28.79 -12.93 3.70
N LYS A 326 28.66 -14.11 3.09
CA LYS A 326 29.50 -15.29 3.37
C LYS A 326 30.99 -15.09 3.01
N THR A 327 31.36 -13.94 2.46
CA THR A 327 32.65 -13.72 1.79
C THR A 327 33.38 -12.47 2.27
N ILE A 328 33.31 -12.10 3.56
CA ILE A 328 34.18 -11.04 4.11
C ILE A 328 34.99 -11.56 5.30
N GLU A 329 36.26 -11.76 4.96
CA GLU A 329 37.53 -11.93 5.65
C GLU A 329 37.58 -11.97 7.19
N ARG A 330 38.33 -12.97 7.65
CA ARG A 330 38.78 -13.20 9.03
C ARG A 330 39.80 -12.11 9.40
N GLY A 331 39.42 -11.13 10.21
CA GLY A 331 40.43 -10.23 10.80
C GLY A 331 39.91 -9.03 11.60
N HIS A 332 38.74 -8.47 11.26
CA HIS A 332 38.18 -7.36 12.03
C HIS A 332 37.12 -7.90 13.00
N ARG A 333 37.25 -7.57 14.31
CA ARG A 333 36.13 -7.70 15.26
C ARG A 333 34.93 -7.00 14.62
N LYS A 334 33.92 -7.78 14.17
CA LYS A 334 32.72 -7.26 13.50
C LYS A 334 31.92 -6.44 14.50
N GLN A 335 32.29 -5.18 14.72
CA GLN A 335 31.49 -4.23 15.48
C GLN A 335 30.13 -4.07 14.77
N GLY A 336 29.02 -4.07 15.51
CA GLY A 336 27.71 -3.80 14.92
C GLY A 336 27.66 -2.39 14.33
N SER A 337 26.83 -2.18 13.33
CA SER A 337 26.69 -0.86 12.70
C SER A 337 26.35 0.21 13.73
N SER A 338 27.02 1.36 13.61
CA SER A 338 26.76 2.52 14.47
C SER A 338 25.37 3.10 14.20
N ASN A 339 24.80 3.86 15.14
CA ASN A 339 23.50 4.51 14.92
C ASN A 339 23.50 5.47 13.72
N ALA A 340 24.64 6.10 13.41
CA ALA A 340 24.78 6.94 12.22
C ALA A 340 24.61 6.13 10.92
N GLU A 341 25.30 5.00 10.80
CA GLU A 341 25.16 4.10 9.64
C GLU A 341 23.73 3.54 9.51
N LYS A 342 23.09 3.22 10.64
CA LYS A 342 21.69 2.77 10.66
C LYS A 342 20.74 3.87 10.19
N PHE A 343 20.98 5.12 10.59
CA PHE A 343 20.19 6.26 10.17
C PHE A 343 20.33 6.52 8.67
N ASP A 344 21.56 6.55 8.14
CA ASP A 344 21.81 6.67 6.70
C ASP A 344 21.13 5.57 5.89
N TYR A 345 21.18 4.33 6.40
CA TYR A 345 20.50 3.20 5.77
C TYR A 345 18.97 3.40 5.70
N VAL A 346 18.33 3.86 6.77
CA VAL A 346 16.89 4.14 6.77
C VAL A 346 16.56 5.33 5.86
N MET A 347 17.37 6.39 5.88
CA MET A 347 17.19 7.54 5.00
C MET A 347 17.29 7.15 3.52
N GLN A 348 18.20 6.25 3.15
CA GLN A 348 18.27 5.69 1.79
C GLN A 348 16.98 4.97 1.39
N PHE A 349 16.41 4.15 2.27
CA PHE A 349 15.11 3.51 2.01
C PHE A 349 14.00 4.52 1.84
N PHE A 350 13.94 5.55 2.70
CA PHE A 350 12.89 6.56 2.64
C PHE A 350 13.00 7.42 1.38
N ASN A 351 14.22 7.82 0.98
CA ASN A 351 14.46 8.50 -0.29
C ASN A 351 13.95 7.65 -1.46
N LYS A 352 14.27 6.35 -1.49
CA LYS A 352 13.79 5.43 -2.51
C LYS A 352 12.26 5.29 -2.53
N MET A 353 11.63 5.12 -1.36
CA MET A 353 10.17 5.04 -1.23
C MET A 353 9.46 6.34 -1.63
N ALA A 354 10.12 7.49 -1.44
CA ALA A 354 9.60 8.80 -1.84
C ALA A 354 9.97 9.19 -3.28
N GLY A 355 10.67 8.32 -4.03
CA GLY A 355 11.16 8.62 -5.37
C GLY A 355 12.11 9.82 -5.43
N ASN A 356 12.93 9.97 -4.38
CA ASN A 356 13.90 11.05 -4.16
C ASN A 356 13.27 12.44 -3.95
N GLU A 357 12.02 12.50 -3.53
CA GLU A 357 11.43 13.72 -2.99
C GLU A 357 11.94 14.04 -1.58
N TYR A 358 11.46 15.13 -0.99
CA TYR A 358 11.94 15.64 0.30
C TYR A 358 11.80 14.61 1.43
N VAL A 359 12.95 14.21 1.99
CA VAL A 359 13.09 13.49 3.26
C VAL A 359 14.15 14.21 4.07
N GLY A 360 13.73 14.86 5.15
CA GLY A 360 14.57 15.69 6.02
C GLY A 360 14.73 15.11 7.41
N PHE A 361 15.34 15.89 8.30
CA PHE A 361 15.52 15.51 9.70
C PHE A 361 15.52 16.74 10.61
N SER A 362 14.69 16.70 11.65
CA SER A 362 14.55 17.75 12.63
C SER A 362 15.36 17.45 13.88
N ASN A 363 16.61 17.93 13.95
CA ASN A 363 17.41 17.78 15.17
C ASN A 363 16.74 18.44 16.39
N ALA A 364 16.03 19.57 16.19
CA ALA A 364 15.33 20.26 17.26
C ALA A 364 14.22 19.38 17.87
N THR A 365 13.41 18.71 17.04
CA THR A 365 12.38 17.78 17.52
C THR A 365 13.01 16.57 18.18
N PHE A 366 14.10 16.03 17.62
CA PHE A 366 14.84 14.91 18.20
C PHE A 366 15.31 15.19 19.63
N GLN A 367 15.93 16.36 19.88
CA GLN A 367 16.40 16.73 21.21
C GLN A 367 15.23 16.81 22.21
N SER A 368 14.13 17.47 21.83
CA SER A 368 12.98 17.62 22.72
C SER A 368 12.21 16.32 22.94
N GLU A 369 12.08 15.44 21.94
CA GLU A 369 11.51 14.09 22.09
C GLU A 369 12.36 13.22 23.02
N ARG A 370 13.69 13.36 22.94
CA ARG A 370 14.61 12.63 23.82
C ARG A 370 14.50 13.12 25.27
N GLU A 371 14.48 14.43 25.49
CA GLU A 371 14.38 15.05 26.82
C GLU A 371 13.02 14.78 27.51
N SER A 372 11.92 14.77 26.76
CA SER A 372 10.57 14.49 27.27
C SER A 372 10.16 13.01 27.17
N GLY A 373 11.11 12.14 26.80
CA GLY A 373 10.88 10.75 26.40
C GLY A 373 10.70 9.74 27.54
N ASP A 374 10.41 10.17 28.78
CA ASP A 374 10.39 9.34 30.01
C ASP A 374 9.62 8.03 29.84
N ARG A 375 8.45 8.08 29.21
CA ARG A 375 7.64 6.90 28.96
C ARG A 375 8.35 5.88 28.06
N ASN A 376 9.06 6.35 27.03
CA ASN A 376 9.81 5.46 26.14
C ASN A 376 11.04 4.88 26.85
N PHE A 377 11.67 5.63 27.77
CA PHE A 377 12.71 5.08 28.65
C PHE A 377 12.17 3.98 29.56
N ALA A 378 11.03 4.20 30.22
CA ALA A 378 10.38 3.19 31.06
C ALA A 378 10.06 1.90 30.26
N ILE A 379 9.53 2.07 29.04
CA ILE A 379 9.31 0.95 28.11
C ILE A 379 10.64 0.25 27.78
N GLY A 380 11.68 1.01 27.43
CA GLY A 380 12.99 0.46 27.08
C GLY A 380 13.61 -0.38 28.21
N TYR A 381 13.59 0.11 29.45
CA TYR A 381 14.06 -0.67 30.61
C TYR A 381 13.23 -1.92 30.86
N TYR A 382 11.91 -1.83 30.75
CA TYR A 382 11.02 -2.98 30.90
C TYR A 382 11.28 -4.06 29.83
N LEU A 383 11.46 -3.65 28.56
CA LEU A 383 11.81 -4.54 27.46
C LEU A 383 13.19 -5.19 27.66
N LYS A 384 14.14 -4.45 28.25
CA LYS A 384 15.48 -4.96 28.56
C LYS A 384 15.43 -6.03 29.65
N GLU A 385 14.68 -5.80 30.72
CA GLU A 385 14.48 -6.76 31.80
C GLU A 385 13.84 -8.07 31.30
N LYS A 386 12.83 -7.94 30.42
CA LYS A 386 12.11 -9.07 29.80
C LYS A 386 12.83 -9.69 28.59
N LYS A 387 14.06 -9.27 28.29
CA LYS A 387 14.88 -9.80 27.18
C LYS A 387 14.16 -9.74 25.82
N CYS A 388 13.36 -8.70 25.59
CA CYS A 388 12.62 -8.52 24.33
C CYS A 388 13.50 -8.04 23.17
N PHE A 389 14.75 -7.67 23.43
CA PHE A 389 15.72 -7.24 22.42
C PHE A 389 16.60 -8.41 21.96
N PRO A 390 17.15 -8.37 20.72
CA PRO A 390 18.21 -9.29 20.32
C PRO A 390 19.40 -9.26 21.29
N GLU A 391 20.12 -10.37 21.37
CA GLU A 391 21.33 -10.47 22.20
C GLU A 391 22.32 -9.34 21.89
N HIS A 392 22.98 -8.84 22.94
CA HIS A 392 23.96 -7.74 22.86
C HIS A 392 23.42 -6.39 22.35
N THR A 393 22.10 -6.16 22.41
CA THR A 393 21.52 -4.85 22.08
C THR A 393 21.81 -3.81 23.17
N ASP A 394 22.34 -2.66 22.77
CA ASP A 394 22.33 -1.46 23.61
C ASP A 394 20.96 -0.79 23.56
N MET A 395 20.23 -0.86 24.68
CA MET A 395 18.88 -0.30 24.81
C MET A 395 18.88 1.22 24.70
N VAL A 396 19.85 1.92 25.30
CA VAL A 396 19.87 3.40 25.32
C VAL A 396 20.17 3.93 23.92
N GLY A 397 21.20 3.40 23.25
CA GLY A 397 21.46 3.71 21.85
C GLY A 397 20.30 3.36 20.92
N THR A 398 19.55 2.28 21.20
CA THR A 398 18.34 1.95 20.43
C THR A 398 17.23 2.97 20.63
N LEU A 399 17.05 3.50 21.84
CA LEU A 399 16.08 4.57 22.11
C LEU A 399 16.47 5.87 21.41
N ASP A 400 17.75 6.25 21.46
CA ASP A 400 18.24 7.42 20.70
C ASP A 400 17.93 7.27 19.21
N PHE A 401 18.20 6.11 18.63
CA PHE A 401 17.87 5.84 17.23
C PHE A 401 16.35 5.86 16.98
N TYR A 402 15.54 5.36 17.92
CA TYR A 402 14.08 5.46 17.83
C TYR A 402 13.60 6.91 17.78
N PHE A 403 14.16 7.80 18.61
CA PHE A 403 13.83 9.22 18.62
C PHE A 403 14.27 9.92 17.33
N GLN A 404 15.46 9.57 16.80
CA GLN A 404 15.91 10.07 15.49
C GLN A 404 14.91 9.73 14.38
N LEU A 405 14.46 8.47 14.31
CA LEU A 405 13.49 8.04 13.30
C LEU A 405 12.13 8.74 13.42
N CYS A 406 11.66 9.03 14.63
CA CYS A 406 10.40 9.77 14.83
C CYS A 406 10.51 11.25 14.40
N SER A 407 11.73 11.77 14.35
CA SER A 407 12.03 13.18 14.02
C SER A 407 12.43 13.39 12.55
N ILE A 408 12.26 12.37 11.70
CA ILE A 408 12.41 12.49 10.24
C ILE A 408 11.29 13.39 9.70
N GLU A 409 11.63 14.32 8.82
CA GLU A 409 10.70 15.26 8.21
C GLU A 409 10.31 14.83 6.80
N VAL A 410 9.05 15.05 6.45
CA VAL A 410 8.50 14.84 5.11
C VAL A 410 7.54 15.98 4.77
N THR A 411 7.15 16.10 3.51
CA THR A 411 6.00 16.90 3.09
C THR A 411 4.82 15.98 2.80
N CYS A 412 3.61 16.53 2.61
CA CYS A 412 2.49 15.71 2.15
C CYS A 412 2.80 15.06 0.80
N GLU A 413 3.45 15.83 -0.09
CA GLU A 413 3.83 15.38 -1.42
C GLU A 413 4.73 14.15 -1.38
N SER A 414 5.83 14.19 -0.61
CA SER A 414 6.79 13.08 -0.55
C SER A 414 6.22 11.87 0.19
N ALA A 415 5.47 12.09 1.26
CA ALA A 415 4.85 11.00 2.01
C ALA A 415 3.72 10.30 1.23
N SER A 416 3.01 11.00 0.35
CA SER A 416 2.02 10.38 -0.55
C SER A 416 2.68 9.37 -1.51
N VAL A 417 3.92 9.64 -1.97
CA VAL A 417 4.71 8.71 -2.79
C VAL A 417 5.17 7.50 -1.96
N MET A 418 5.57 7.71 -0.70
CA MET A 418 5.88 6.59 0.21
C MET A 418 4.67 5.68 0.43
N ALA A 419 3.49 6.25 0.66
CA ALA A 419 2.24 5.50 0.77
C ALA A 419 1.91 4.76 -0.53
N ALA A 420 2.12 5.39 -1.68
CA ALA A 420 1.86 4.80 -2.99
C ALA A 420 2.83 3.67 -3.32
N THR A 421 4.06 3.73 -2.81
CA THR A 421 5.01 2.60 -2.86
C THR A 421 4.46 1.37 -2.12
N LEU A 422 3.80 1.57 -0.97
CA LEU A 422 3.09 0.49 -0.28
C LEU A 422 1.85 0.03 -1.05
N ALA A 423 1.09 0.96 -1.64
CA ALA A 423 -0.07 0.64 -2.48
C ALA A 423 0.31 -0.22 -3.70
N ASN A 424 1.52 -0.01 -4.23
CA ASN A 424 2.05 -0.64 -5.44
C ASN A 424 2.95 -1.86 -5.14
N GLY A 425 2.69 -2.57 -4.04
CA GLY A 425 3.39 -3.83 -3.74
C GLY A 425 4.89 -3.69 -3.49
N GLY A 426 5.37 -2.49 -3.16
CA GLY A 426 6.78 -2.21 -2.85
C GLY A 426 7.57 -1.61 -4.00
N PHE A 427 6.94 -1.33 -5.15
CA PHE A 427 7.54 -0.61 -6.27
C PHE A 427 7.23 0.88 -6.16
N CYS A 428 8.25 1.74 -6.24
CA CYS A 428 8.02 3.17 -6.21
C CYS A 428 7.32 3.62 -7.51
N PRO A 429 6.14 4.26 -7.44
CA PRO A 429 5.31 4.50 -8.62
C PRO A 429 5.94 5.49 -9.61
N ILE A 430 6.78 6.42 -9.14
CA ILE A 430 7.39 7.45 -9.98
C ILE A 430 8.82 7.11 -10.45
N THR A 431 9.39 5.98 -10.00
CA THR A 431 10.72 5.52 -10.46
C THR A 431 10.71 4.12 -11.07
N GLY A 432 9.74 3.28 -10.71
CA GLY A 432 9.68 1.87 -11.10
C GLY A 432 10.65 0.97 -10.33
N GLU A 433 11.42 1.49 -9.37
CA GLU A 433 12.35 0.70 -8.58
C GLU A 433 11.60 -0.16 -7.55
N ARG A 434 12.01 -1.43 -7.40
CA ARG A 434 11.53 -2.32 -6.32
C ARG A 434 12.26 -1.99 -5.02
N ILE A 435 11.55 -1.37 -4.08
CA ILE A 435 12.11 -0.91 -2.81
C ILE A 435 11.92 -1.92 -1.69
N LEU A 436 10.73 -2.54 -1.64
CA LEU A 436 10.34 -3.47 -0.58
C LEU A 436 9.89 -4.82 -1.15
N SER A 437 10.03 -5.87 -0.36
CA SER A 437 9.46 -7.17 -0.69
C SER A 437 7.92 -7.11 -0.59
N PRO A 438 7.18 -7.79 -1.48
CA PRO A 438 5.72 -7.86 -1.40
C PRO A 438 5.21 -8.43 -0.07
N GLU A 439 5.99 -9.32 0.55
CA GLU A 439 5.72 -9.86 1.88
C GLU A 439 5.75 -8.76 2.95
N ALA A 440 6.80 -7.94 2.97
CA ALA A 440 6.93 -6.82 3.91
C ALA A 440 5.76 -5.84 3.75
N VAL A 441 5.39 -5.53 2.50
CA VAL A 441 4.27 -4.63 2.19
C VAL A 441 2.95 -5.20 2.69
N ARG A 442 2.63 -6.46 2.35
CA ARG A 442 1.38 -7.11 2.78
C ARG A 442 1.23 -7.11 4.30
N ASN A 443 2.29 -7.47 5.03
CA ASN A 443 2.23 -7.53 6.48
C ASN A 443 2.07 -6.13 7.08
N THR A 444 2.76 -5.13 6.51
CA THR A 444 2.67 -3.73 6.96
C THR A 444 1.26 -3.21 6.79
N LEU A 445 0.64 -3.42 5.62
CA LEU A 445 -0.74 -3.00 5.37
C LEU A 445 -1.75 -3.70 6.29
N SER A 446 -1.54 -4.99 6.57
CA SER A 446 -2.39 -5.75 7.50
C SER A 446 -2.35 -5.17 8.91
N LEU A 447 -1.16 -4.80 9.39
CA LEU A 447 -0.98 -4.22 10.73
C LEU A 447 -1.40 -2.75 10.80
N MET A 448 -1.25 -2.00 9.71
CA MET A 448 -1.82 -0.65 9.59
C MET A 448 -3.35 -0.67 9.66
N HIS A 449 -3.98 -1.68 9.04
CA HIS A 449 -5.43 -1.83 9.07
C HIS A 449 -5.96 -2.05 10.50
N SER A 450 -5.36 -2.98 11.27
CA SER A 450 -5.87 -3.34 12.60
C SER A 450 -5.30 -2.52 13.76
N CYS A 451 -4.12 -1.90 13.61
CA CYS A 451 -3.37 -1.29 14.71
C CYS A 451 -2.91 0.15 14.44
N GLY A 452 -3.32 0.77 13.32
CA GLY A 452 -2.70 1.97 12.79
C GLY A 452 -3.12 3.32 13.41
N MET A 453 -4.33 3.41 13.97
CA MET A 453 -4.99 4.67 14.37
C MET A 453 -5.20 4.78 15.88
N TYR A 454 -4.22 4.32 16.67
CA TYR A 454 -4.28 4.29 18.13
C TYR A 454 -5.52 3.52 18.63
N ASP A 455 -6.16 3.99 19.69
CA ASP A 455 -7.40 3.40 20.22
C ASP A 455 -8.58 3.49 19.21
N PHE A 456 -8.47 4.32 18.17
CA PHE A 456 -9.46 4.41 17.09
C PHE A 456 -9.30 3.33 16.01
N SER A 457 -8.26 2.48 16.05
CA SER A 457 -7.95 1.52 14.97
C SER A 457 -9.11 0.60 14.63
N GLY A 458 -9.84 0.06 15.61
CA GLY A 458 -10.98 -0.83 15.35
C GLY A 458 -12.16 -0.11 14.69
N GLN A 459 -12.49 1.09 15.16
CA GLN A 459 -13.55 1.92 14.57
C GLN A 459 -13.18 2.39 13.17
N PHE A 460 -11.92 2.78 12.96
CA PHE A 460 -11.40 3.18 11.66
C PHE A 460 -11.43 2.01 10.66
N ALA A 461 -10.99 0.83 11.08
CA ALA A 461 -11.05 -0.38 10.25
C ALA A 461 -12.49 -0.76 9.87
N PHE A 462 -13.46 -0.51 10.75
CA PHE A 462 -14.86 -0.82 10.50
C PHE A 462 -15.57 0.21 9.60
N HIS A 463 -15.33 1.51 9.83
CA HIS A 463 -16.03 2.58 9.10
C HIS A 463 -15.31 3.03 7.83
N VAL A 464 -13.97 3.11 7.88
CA VAL A 464 -13.14 3.54 6.74
C VAL A 464 -12.54 2.34 6.01
N GLY A 465 -12.09 1.33 6.74
CA GLY A 465 -11.62 0.09 6.16
C GLY A 465 -10.35 0.22 5.32
N LEU A 466 -9.54 1.27 5.52
CA LEU A 466 -8.29 1.48 4.78
C LEU A 466 -7.06 1.36 5.69
N PRO A 467 -5.98 0.68 5.27
CA PRO A 467 -4.72 0.69 6.01
C PRO A 467 -4.20 2.12 6.21
N SER A 468 -4.04 2.54 7.46
CA SER A 468 -3.60 3.90 7.80
C SER A 468 -2.64 3.91 8.98
N LYS A 469 -1.85 4.98 9.12
CA LYS A 469 -1.10 5.27 10.35
C LYS A 469 -1.14 6.75 10.65
N SER A 470 -1.59 7.10 11.85
CA SER A 470 -1.53 8.49 12.35
C SER A 470 -0.23 8.79 13.11
N GLY A 471 0.18 10.06 13.10
CA GLY A 471 1.26 10.61 13.89
C GLY A 471 0.80 11.85 14.65
N VAL A 472 1.38 12.05 15.84
CA VAL A 472 1.06 13.19 16.74
C VAL A 472 1.44 14.57 16.17
N SER A 473 2.14 14.62 15.04
CA SER A 473 2.35 15.84 14.25
C SER A 473 1.12 16.27 13.45
N GLY A 474 0.04 15.48 13.45
CA GLY A 474 -1.16 15.72 12.66
C GLY A 474 -1.18 14.99 11.32
N GLY A 475 -0.17 14.16 11.03
CA GLY A 475 -0.09 13.38 9.80
C GLY A 475 -0.94 12.10 9.85
N ILE A 476 -1.53 11.73 8.71
CA ILE A 476 -2.14 10.42 8.47
C ILE A 476 -1.62 9.89 7.13
N LEU A 477 -0.80 8.84 7.22
CA LEU A 477 -0.37 8.04 6.07
C LEU A 477 -1.49 7.06 5.73
N LEU A 478 -2.10 7.20 4.56
CA LEU A 478 -3.27 6.41 4.11
C LEU A 478 -2.92 5.64 2.84
N VAL A 479 -3.30 4.37 2.78
CA VAL A 479 -3.06 3.51 1.62
C VAL A 479 -4.38 2.93 1.11
N VAL A 480 -4.63 3.08 -0.19
CA VAL A 480 -5.66 2.35 -0.94
C VAL A 480 -4.93 1.31 -1.80
N PRO A 481 -4.83 0.04 -1.36
CA PRO A 481 -4.02 -0.97 -2.04
C PRO A 481 -4.37 -1.11 -3.52
N ASN A 482 -3.35 -1.19 -4.38
CA ASN A 482 -3.46 -1.25 -5.84
C ASN A 482 -4.09 -0.02 -6.53
N VAL A 483 -4.33 1.08 -5.81
CA VAL A 483 -4.91 2.31 -6.38
C VAL A 483 -4.01 3.51 -6.13
N MET A 484 -3.81 3.89 -4.87
CA MET A 484 -3.07 5.10 -4.52
C MET A 484 -2.58 5.11 -3.07
N GLY A 485 -1.60 5.95 -2.81
CA GLY A 485 -1.22 6.40 -1.47
C GLY A 485 -1.55 7.87 -1.26
N MET A 486 -1.84 8.23 -0.02
CA MET A 486 -2.21 9.59 0.35
C MET A 486 -1.51 9.99 1.65
N MET A 487 -1.27 11.29 1.80
CA MET A 487 -0.90 11.91 3.07
C MET A 487 -1.85 13.07 3.34
N CYS A 488 -2.51 13.01 4.50
CA CYS A 488 -3.29 14.11 5.05
C CYS A 488 -2.53 14.70 6.23
N TRP A 489 -2.44 16.02 6.35
CA TRP A 489 -1.74 16.67 7.45
C TRP A 489 -2.48 17.88 7.98
N SER A 490 -2.97 17.77 9.22
CA SER A 490 -3.47 18.90 10.01
C SER A 490 -3.04 18.74 11.47
N PRO A 491 -2.27 19.67 12.04
CA PRO A 491 -1.72 19.56 13.40
C PRO A 491 -2.74 19.34 14.54
N PRO A 492 -3.97 19.90 14.52
CA PRO A 492 -4.96 19.66 15.57
C PRO A 492 -5.40 18.18 15.66
N LEU A 493 -5.20 17.59 16.83
CA LEU A 493 -5.56 16.22 17.15
C LEU A 493 -6.87 16.12 17.93
N ASP A 494 -7.58 15.01 17.74
CA ASP A 494 -8.68 14.59 18.59
C ASP A 494 -8.20 14.06 19.94
N LYS A 495 -9.15 13.62 20.79
CA LYS A 495 -8.84 13.07 22.12
C LYS A 495 -8.11 11.72 22.08
N LEU A 496 -8.07 11.05 20.92
CA LEU A 496 -7.42 9.77 20.69
C LEU A 496 -6.03 9.92 20.03
N GLY A 497 -5.63 11.15 19.70
CA GLY A 497 -4.33 11.48 19.12
C GLY A 497 -4.29 11.46 17.59
N ASN A 498 -5.44 11.41 16.91
CA ASN A 498 -5.54 11.42 15.45
C ASN A 498 -5.90 12.82 14.92
N SER A 499 -5.44 13.18 13.72
CA SER A 499 -5.78 14.47 13.09
C SER A 499 -7.27 14.61 12.83
N VAL A 500 -7.90 15.69 13.30
CA VAL A 500 -9.35 15.92 13.17
C VAL A 500 -9.77 16.00 11.70
N ARG A 501 -9.14 16.89 10.93
CA ARG A 501 -9.44 17.06 9.50
C ARG A 501 -9.07 15.81 8.70
N GLY A 502 -7.95 15.18 9.05
CA GLY A 502 -7.50 13.95 8.40
C GLY A 502 -8.49 12.79 8.53
N ILE A 503 -9.06 12.57 9.73
CA ILE A 503 -10.08 11.54 9.94
C ILE A 503 -11.35 11.85 9.15
N GLN A 504 -11.84 13.09 9.21
CA GLN A 504 -13.04 13.49 8.47
C GLN A 504 -12.87 13.26 6.97
N PHE A 505 -11.75 13.71 6.40
CA PHE A 505 -11.42 13.50 4.99
C PHE A 505 -11.43 12.01 4.62
N CYS A 506 -10.86 11.13 5.46
CA CYS A 506 -10.86 9.69 5.22
C CYS A 506 -12.28 9.09 5.21
N GLN A 507 -13.16 9.55 6.11
CA GLN A 507 -14.56 9.10 6.17
C GLN A 507 -15.36 9.58 4.97
N ASP A 508 -15.20 10.83 4.57
CA ASP A 508 -15.90 11.40 3.42
C ASP A 508 -15.42 10.74 2.12
N LEU A 509 -14.12 10.43 2.01
CA LEU A 509 -13.53 9.72 0.87
C LEU A 509 -14.20 8.35 0.65
N VAL A 510 -14.35 7.53 1.68
CA VAL A 510 -14.98 6.19 1.53
C VAL A 510 -16.49 6.24 1.48
N SER A 511 -17.10 7.34 1.91
CA SER A 511 -18.54 7.58 1.75
C SER A 511 -18.85 7.89 0.30
N LEU A 512 -17.99 8.65 -0.37
CA LEU A 512 -18.08 8.98 -1.78
C LEU A 512 -17.64 7.81 -2.68
N CYS A 513 -16.50 7.20 -2.40
CA CYS A 513 -15.86 6.22 -3.28
C CYS A 513 -15.91 4.79 -2.72
N ASN A 514 -15.99 3.79 -3.59
CA ASN A 514 -15.97 2.36 -3.23
C ASN A 514 -14.57 1.83 -2.87
N PHE A 515 -13.84 2.58 -2.03
CA PHE A 515 -12.47 2.26 -1.61
C PHE A 515 -12.38 1.48 -0.31
N HIS A 516 -13.48 1.34 0.46
CA HIS A 516 -13.47 0.52 1.66
C HIS A 516 -12.96 -0.90 1.31
N ASN A 517 -12.05 -1.48 2.09
CA ASN A 517 -11.41 -2.75 1.73
C ASN A 517 -12.39 -3.93 1.54
N TYR A 518 -13.59 -3.81 2.10
CA TYR A 518 -14.69 -4.77 1.95
C TYR A 518 -15.86 -4.28 1.08
N ASP A 519 -15.72 -3.15 0.36
CA ASP A 519 -16.70 -2.74 -0.65
C ASP A 519 -16.67 -3.68 -1.87
N ASN A 520 -17.83 -3.83 -2.52
CA ASN A 520 -17.97 -4.65 -3.70
C ASN A 520 -17.58 -3.87 -4.97
N LEU A 521 -16.71 -4.42 -5.82
CA LEU A 521 -16.29 -3.75 -7.07
C LEU A 521 -17.33 -3.77 -8.20
N ARG A 522 -18.41 -4.55 -8.05
CA ARG A 522 -19.47 -4.73 -9.07
C ARG A 522 -20.78 -4.09 -8.63
N HIS A 523 -21.19 -4.35 -7.39
CA HIS A 523 -22.43 -3.95 -6.74
C HIS A 523 -22.15 -3.02 -5.57
N PHE A 524 -21.49 -1.91 -5.87
CA PHE A 524 -21.41 -0.77 -4.95
C PHE A 524 -22.65 0.11 -5.20
N ALA A 525 -23.21 0.67 -4.13
CA ALA A 525 -24.44 1.47 -4.18
C ALA A 525 -24.23 2.81 -4.93
N LYS A 526 -24.69 3.94 -4.38
CA LYS A 526 -24.49 5.29 -4.96
C LYS A 526 -23.04 5.82 -4.86
N LYS A 527 -22.06 4.93 -4.69
CA LYS A 527 -20.64 5.29 -4.58
C LYS A 527 -20.02 5.43 -5.96
N LEU A 528 -18.97 6.24 -6.06
CA LEU A 528 -18.14 6.36 -7.24
C LEU A 528 -17.05 5.28 -7.26
N ASP A 529 -16.70 4.80 -8.45
CA ASP A 529 -15.52 3.96 -8.67
C ASP A 529 -14.59 4.65 -9.67
N PRO A 530 -13.58 5.40 -9.18
CA PRO A 530 -12.65 6.14 -10.04
C PRO A 530 -11.81 5.25 -10.96
N ARG A 531 -11.85 3.91 -10.80
CA ARG A 531 -11.15 2.96 -11.68
C ARG A 531 -11.84 2.74 -13.02
N ARG A 532 -13.07 3.25 -13.20
CA ARG A 532 -13.89 3.06 -14.40
C ARG A 532 -14.10 4.41 -15.10
N GLU A 533 -14.13 4.40 -16.43
CA GLU A 533 -14.57 5.57 -17.19
C GLU A 533 -16.07 5.82 -16.94
N GLY A 534 -16.45 7.07 -16.67
CA GLY A 534 -17.85 7.46 -16.47
C GLY A 534 -18.42 7.16 -15.08
N GLY A 535 -17.64 7.32 -14.02
CA GLY A 535 -18.10 7.17 -12.62
C GLY A 535 -19.43 7.88 -12.32
N ASP A 536 -19.71 9.01 -12.97
CA ASP A 536 -20.97 9.74 -12.87
C ASP A 536 -22.12 9.18 -13.71
N GLN A 537 -21.86 8.46 -14.81
CA GLN A 537 -22.91 8.00 -15.74
C GLN A 537 -23.79 6.89 -15.15
N ARG A 538 -23.28 6.13 -14.16
CA ARG A 538 -24.13 5.18 -13.42
C ARG A 538 -25.14 5.86 -12.51
N ASN A 539 -24.93 7.12 -12.10
CA ASN A 539 -25.94 7.85 -11.33
C ASN A 539 -27.13 8.28 -12.20
N GLN A 540 -26.97 8.41 -13.52
CA GLN A 540 -28.08 8.68 -14.45
C GLN A 540 -28.75 7.40 -14.98
N ASN A 541 -27.99 6.31 -15.16
CA ASN A 541 -28.51 5.01 -15.61
C ASN A 541 -28.55 3.95 -14.50
N SER A 542 -28.76 4.38 -13.26
CA SER A 542 -29.02 3.45 -12.17
C SER A 542 -30.41 2.85 -12.40
N TYR A 543 -30.43 1.71 -13.07
CA TYR A 543 -31.50 0.74 -12.90
C TYR A 543 -31.77 0.66 -11.40
N GLY A 544 -32.98 1.08 -11.02
CA GLY A 544 -33.52 0.86 -9.69
C GLY A 544 -33.56 -0.63 -9.36
N PRO A 545 -34.12 -1.03 -8.20
CA PRO A 545 -34.26 -2.45 -7.88
C PRO A 545 -34.84 -3.15 -9.10
N LEU A 546 -34.07 -4.10 -9.66
CA LEU A 546 -34.34 -4.82 -10.90
C LEU A 546 -35.84 -4.91 -11.14
N ASP A 547 -36.31 -4.16 -12.13
CA ASP A 547 -37.71 -4.12 -12.50
C ASP A 547 -38.11 -5.54 -12.89
N TYR A 548 -38.87 -6.19 -11.99
CA TYR A 548 -39.21 -7.61 -12.08
C TYR A 548 -39.98 -7.87 -13.40
N GLU A 549 -40.65 -6.84 -13.93
CA GLU A 549 -41.33 -6.84 -15.21
C GLU A 549 -40.36 -6.93 -16.40
N HIS A 550 -39.21 -6.28 -16.34
CA HIS A 550 -38.22 -6.30 -17.43
C HIS A 550 -37.51 -7.66 -17.51
N LEU A 551 -37.22 -8.26 -16.34
CA LEU A 551 -36.69 -9.62 -16.26
C LEU A 551 -37.72 -10.67 -16.69
N GLN A 552 -39.01 -10.45 -16.41
CA GLN A 552 -40.10 -11.29 -16.92
C GLN A 552 -40.26 -11.16 -18.43
N GLN A 553 -40.11 -9.97 -19.02
CA GLN A 553 -40.15 -9.79 -20.47
C GLN A 553 -38.96 -10.44 -21.18
N GLU A 554 -37.77 -10.36 -20.60
CA GLU A 554 -36.56 -11.00 -21.15
C GLU A 554 -36.62 -12.55 -21.04
N LEU A 555 -37.24 -13.06 -19.97
CA LEU A 555 -37.49 -14.49 -19.78
C LEU A 555 -38.70 -15.00 -20.58
N ALA A 556 -39.68 -14.14 -20.89
CA ALA A 556 -40.85 -14.48 -21.68
C ALA A 556 -40.56 -14.63 -23.18
N LEU A 557 -39.38 -14.20 -23.66
CA LEU A 557 -38.93 -14.38 -25.05
C LEU A 557 -38.20 -15.71 -25.30
N LYS A 558 -38.21 -16.64 -24.34
CA LYS A 558 -37.84 -18.04 -24.58
C LYS A 558 -39.03 -18.92 -24.23
N ASP A 559 -39.61 -19.52 -25.25
CA ASP A 559 -40.74 -20.44 -25.14
C ASP A 559 -40.59 -21.38 -23.93
N THR A 560 -41.68 -21.47 -23.17
CA THR A 560 -41.80 -22.15 -21.87
C THR A 560 -41.36 -23.62 -21.92
N VAL A 561 -40.13 -23.92 -21.48
CA VAL A 561 -39.63 -25.29 -21.26
C VAL A 561 -40.02 -25.85 -19.88
N TRP A 562 -40.57 -25.01 -19.00
CA TRP A 562 -40.86 -25.35 -17.60
C TRP A 562 -42.31 -25.09 -17.25
N LYS A 563 -43.05 -26.16 -16.92
CA LYS A 563 -44.40 -26.05 -16.36
C LYS A 563 -44.38 -26.28 -14.85
N LYS A 564 -45.13 -25.42 -14.15
CA LYS A 564 -45.40 -25.53 -12.71
C LYS A 564 -46.33 -26.72 -12.49
N VAL A 565 -45.96 -27.64 -11.60
CA VAL A 565 -46.80 -28.80 -11.26
C VAL A 565 -47.63 -28.43 -10.03
N SER A 566 -48.94 -28.64 -10.11
CA SER A 566 -49.84 -28.44 -8.97
C SER A 566 -49.64 -29.54 -7.92
N PRO A 567 -49.64 -29.22 -6.61
CA PRO A 567 -49.52 -30.24 -5.57
C PRO A 567 -50.74 -31.16 -5.57
N GLU A 568 -50.53 -32.47 -5.50
CA GLU A 568 -51.61 -33.48 -5.59
C GLU A 568 -52.37 -33.71 -4.27
N SER A 569 -52.15 -32.91 -3.23
CA SER A 569 -53.00 -32.93 -2.04
C SER A 569 -52.97 -31.60 -1.28
N ASN A 570 -54.10 -31.25 -0.66
CA ASN A 570 -54.34 -29.97 0.03
C ASN A 570 -53.76 -29.89 1.45
N GLU A 571 -52.83 -30.77 1.85
CA GLU A 571 -52.31 -30.83 3.23
C GLU A 571 -50.81 -30.55 3.38
N ASP A 572 -50.17 -29.92 2.40
CA ASP A 572 -48.75 -29.58 2.51
C ASP A 572 -48.54 -28.05 2.59
N SER A 573 -48.27 -27.54 3.78
CA SER A 573 -48.09 -26.10 4.06
C SER A 573 -46.67 -25.58 3.76
N SER A 574 -45.91 -26.24 2.89
CA SER A 574 -44.58 -25.79 2.50
C SER A 574 -44.63 -24.86 1.29
N THR A 575 -43.92 -23.73 1.35
CA THR A 575 -43.82 -22.72 0.28
C THR A 575 -42.94 -23.15 -0.91
N THR A 576 -42.74 -24.45 -1.11
CA THR A 576 -41.80 -24.97 -2.11
C THR A 576 -42.52 -25.18 -3.44
N VAL A 577 -42.18 -24.38 -4.45
CA VAL A 577 -42.75 -24.51 -5.80
C VAL A 577 -41.88 -25.44 -6.65
N VAL A 578 -42.44 -26.55 -7.12
CA VAL A 578 -41.72 -27.54 -7.95
C VAL A 578 -42.06 -27.34 -9.43
N TYR A 579 -41.04 -27.25 -10.28
CA TYR A 579 -41.15 -27.15 -11.74
C TYR A 579 -40.58 -28.41 -12.40
N ARG A 580 -41.25 -28.92 -13.43
CA ARG A 580 -40.80 -30.07 -14.22
C ARG A 580 -40.38 -29.61 -15.63
N MET A 581 -39.20 -30.07 -16.09
CA MET A 581 -38.72 -29.87 -17.45
C MET A 581 -39.31 -30.97 -18.34
N GLU A 582 -39.96 -30.63 -19.45
CA GLU A 582 -40.28 -31.64 -20.47
C GLU A 582 -39.10 -31.80 -21.43
N GLY A 583 -38.78 -33.05 -21.75
CA GLY A 583 -37.59 -33.42 -22.53
C GLY A 583 -37.59 -32.78 -23.92
N LEU A 584 -36.45 -32.15 -24.26
CA LEU A 584 -36.17 -31.66 -25.61
C LEU A 584 -36.15 -32.85 -26.57
N GLY A 585 -37.18 -32.98 -27.39
CA GLY A 585 -37.19 -33.92 -28.50
C GLY A 585 -36.21 -33.49 -29.58
N ASP A 586 -35.37 -34.44 -30.02
CA ASP A 586 -34.38 -34.29 -31.10
C ASP A 586 -34.97 -33.61 -32.33
N ARG A 587 -34.44 -32.43 -32.69
CA ARG A 587 -34.43 -31.92 -34.07
C ARG A 587 -33.13 -31.17 -34.34
N ASN A 588 -32.47 -31.62 -35.41
CA ASN A 588 -31.17 -31.24 -36.00
C ASN A 588 -30.78 -29.77 -35.93
#